data_AF-A0A822BNU6-F1
#
_entry.id   AF-A0A822BNU6-F1
#
_cell.length_a   1.000
_cell.length_b   1.000
_cell.length_c   1.000
_cell.angle_alpha   90.00
_cell.angle_beta   90.00
_cell.angle_gamma   90.00
#
_symmetry.space_group_name_H-M   'P 1'
#
loop_
_entity.id
_entity.type
_entity.pdbx_description
1 polymer ?
#
loop_
_entity_poly.entity_id
_entity_poly.type
_entity_poly.pdbx_seq_one_letter_code
_entity_poly.pdbx_strand_id
1 'polypeptide(L)' 'MNYWMHVAFVFDVSNLQQSIYVNGVLDRQRTASSALKNAIANFTIGTNEHVNTPNNYFQGYIDQLSINRRILDLME' A
#
# COMPACT_ATOMS: atom_id res chain seq x y z
N MET A 1 -3.02 22.51 -3.51
CA MET A 1 -1.55 22.34 -3.60
C MET A 1 -1.30 20.99 -4.25
N ASN A 2 -0.44 20.96 -5.28
CA ASN A 2 -0.04 19.74 -5.97
C ASN A 2 1.41 19.45 -5.59
N TYR A 3 1.65 18.43 -4.78
CA TYR A 3 2.99 18.02 -4.36
C TYR A 3 3.09 16.49 -4.36
N TRP A 4 4.31 15.99 -4.57
CA TRP A 4 4.60 14.57 -4.46
C TRP A 4 4.66 14.14 -3.01
N MET A 5 4.10 12.96 -2.72
CA MET A 5 4.19 12.31 -1.42
C MET A 5 4.72 10.90 -1.61
N HIS A 6 5.66 10.50 -0.76
CA HIS A 6 6.05 9.10 -0.67
C HIS A 6 5.15 8.41 0.38
N VAL A 7 4.41 7.38 -0.03
CA VAL A 7 3.48 6.65 0.85
C VAL A 7 3.83 5.18 0.84
N ALA A 8 3.99 4.59 2.03
CA ALA A 8 4.22 3.16 2.18
C ALA A 8 3.18 2.54 3.12
N PHE A 9 2.63 1.40 2.73
CA PHE A 9 1.82 0.54 3.58
C PHE A 9 2.63 -0.72 3.90
N VAL A 10 2.73 -1.04 5.18
CA VAL A 10 3.45 -2.23 5.67
C VAL A 10 2.49 -3.10 6.45
N PHE A 11 2.47 -4.40 6.14
CA PHE A 11 1.71 -5.40 6.89
C PHE A 11 2.66 -6.45 7.47
N ASP A 12 2.81 -6.46 8.79
CA ASP A 12 3.51 -7.50 9.53
C ASP A 12 2.51 -8.59 9.94
N VAL A 13 2.60 -9.74 9.25
CA VAL A 13 1.72 -10.88 9.49
C VAL A 13 1.97 -11.57 10.83
N SER A 14 3.20 -11.50 11.37
CA SER A 14 3.54 -12.13 12.64
C SER A 14 2.86 -11.43 13.82
N ASN A 15 2.71 -10.10 13.74
CA ASN A 15 2.06 -9.29 14.77
C ASN A 15 0.66 -8.77 14.39
N LEU A 16 0.15 -9.15 13.21
CA LEU A 16 -1.06 -8.59 12.60
C LEU A 16 -1.06 -7.06 12.60
N GLN A 17 0.09 -6.44 12.35
CA GLN A 17 0.26 -5.00 12.42
C GLN A 17 0.21 -4.38 11.03
N GLN A 18 -0.60 -3.34 10.88
CA GLN A 18 -0.67 -2.52 9.68
C GLN A 18 -0.22 -1.10 10.00
N SER A 19 0.71 -0.59 9.19
CA SER A 19 1.30 0.74 9.37
C SER A 19 1.32 1.49 8.05
N ILE A 20 1.02 2.79 8.13
CA ILE A 20 1.12 3.72 7.00
C ILE A 20 2.21 4.75 7.32
N TYR A 21 3.11 4.94 6.37
CA TYR A 21 4.16 5.95 6.44
C TYR A 21 3.91 7.01 5.36
N VAL A 22 4.06 8.27 5.72
CA VAL A 22 3.99 9.41 4.79
C VAL A 22 5.31 10.15 4.88
N ASN A 23 5.98 10.30 3.73
CA ASN A 23 7.32 10.90 3.60
C ASN A 23 8.34 10.26 4.56
N GLY A 24 8.26 8.94 4.74
CA GLY A 24 9.16 8.15 5.58
C GLY A 24 8.83 8.17 7.09
N VAL A 25 7.84 8.96 7.51
CA VAL A 25 7.42 9.05 8.93
C VAL A 25 6.17 8.22 9.17
N LEU A 26 6.11 7.49 10.28
CA LEU A 26 4.92 6.73 10.68
C LEU A 26 3.75 7.71 10.93
N ASP A 27 2.69 7.60 10.13
CA ASP A 27 1.46 8.38 10.29
C ASP A 27 0.47 7.66 11.21
N ARG A 28 0.24 6.36 10.96
CA ARG A 28 -0.73 5.57 11.72
C ARG A 28 -0.37 4.10 11.75
N GLN A 29 -0.70 3.46 12.87
CA GLN A 29 -0.55 2.03 13.08
C GLN A 29 -1.78 1.44 13.78
N ARG A 30 -2.20 0.24 13.38
CA ARG A 30 -3.29 -0.52 14.02
C ARG A 30 -3.02 -2.01 13.97
N THR A 31 -3.60 -2.75 14.91
CA THR A 31 -3.72 -4.21 14.82
C THR A 31 -4.88 -4.58 13.90
N ALA A 32 -4.63 -5.44 12.92
CA ALA A 32 -5.62 -6.02 12.03
C ALA A 32 -6.38 -7.16 12.72
N SER A 33 -7.64 -7.36 12.35
CA SER A 33 -8.46 -8.47 12.85
C SER A 33 -8.09 -9.82 12.24
N SER A 34 -7.45 -9.83 11.06
CA SER A 34 -6.96 -11.02 10.39
C SER A 34 -5.79 -10.70 9.46
N ALA A 35 -5.07 -11.74 9.03
CA ALA A 35 -4.07 -11.62 7.98
C ALA A 35 -4.70 -11.20 6.63
N LEU A 36 -3.88 -10.64 5.74
CA LEU A 36 -4.27 -10.37 4.35
C LEU A 36 -4.67 -11.69 3.67
N LYS A 37 -5.80 -11.68 2.97
CA LYS A 37 -6.28 -12.86 2.23
C LYS A 37 -5.47 -13.03 0.96
N ASN A 38 -5.08 -14.27 0.68
CA ASN A 38 -4.62 -14.64 -0.66
C ASN A 38 -5.81 -14.58 -1.61
N ALA A 39 -5.75 -13.72 -2.61
CA ALA A 39 -6.77 -13.62 -3.65
C ALA A 39 -6.18 -14.10 -4.99
N ILE A 40 -6.96 -14.89 -5.73
CA ILE A 40 -6.71 -15.17 -7.15
C ILE A 40 -7.42 -14.07 -7.94
N ALA A 41 -6.90 -12.85 -7.82
CA ALA A 41 -7.43 -11.66 -8.47
C ALA A 41 -6.28 -10.85 -9.06
N ASN A 42 -6.59 -10.06 -10.07
CA ASN A 42 -5.62 -9.14 -10.64
C ASN A 42 -5.26 -8.06 -9.61
N PHE A 43 -3.98 -7.71 -9.55
CA PHE A 43 -3.50 -6.57 -8.80
C PHE A 43 -3.65 -5.31 -9.65
N THR A 44 -4.33 -4.29 -9.13
CA THR A 44 -4.59 -3.03 -9.83
C THR A 44 -3.82 -1.87 -9.22
N ILE A 45 -3.44 -0.92 -10.08
CA ILE A 45 -2.79 0.34 -9.70
C ILE A 45 -3.68 1.46 -10.22
N GLY A 46 -3.97 2.45 -9.35
CA GLY A 46 -4.83 3.59 -9.70
C GLY A 46 -6.33 3.29 -9.69
N THR A 47 -6.76 2.12 -9.23
CA THR A 47 -8.17 1.75 -8.95
C THR A 47 -8.21 0.63 -7.92
N ASN A 48 -9.29 0.57 -7.12
CA ASN A 48 -9.55 -0.50 -6.15
C ASN A 48 -10.58 -1.53 -6.65
N GLU A 49 -10.89 -1.54 -7.94
CA GLU A 49 -11.99 -2.31 -8.53
C GLU A 49 -11.52 -3.46 -9.42
N HIS A 50 -12.43 -4.39 -9.75
CA HIS A 50 -12.14 -5.50 -10.66
C HIS A 50 -11.71 -5.00 -12.05
N VAL A 51 -10.66 -5.62 -12.61
CA VAL A 51 -10.07 -5.25 -13.91
C VAL A 51 -11.05 -5.31 -15.09
N ASN A 52 -12.10 -6.13 -15.02
CA ASN A 52 -13.08 -6.25 -16.10
C ASN A 52 -14.11 -5.11 -16.10
N THR A 53 -14.28 -4.42 -14.97
CA THR A 53 -15.23 -3.30 -14.80
C THR A 53 -14.61 -2.22 -13.91
N PRO A 54 -13.44 -1.66 -14.29
CA PRO A 54 -12.74 -0.72 -13.44
C PRO A 54 -13.54 0.57 -13.28
N ASN A 55 -13.61 1.07 -12.07
CA ASN A 55 -14.15 2.38 -11.73
C ASN A 55 -13.29 3.01 -10.61
N ASN A 56 -13.72 4.09 -9.96
CA ASN A 56 -13.01 4.68 -8.81
C ASN A 56 -11.51 4.97 -9.08
N TYR A 57 -11.22 5.66 -10.18
CA TYR A 57 -9.85 5.96 -10.56
C TYR A 57 -9.20 6.98 -9.63
N PHE A 58 -7.95 6.73 -9.28
CA PHE A 58 -7.09 7.71 -8.65
C PHE A 58 -6.84 8.89 -9.59
N GLN A 59 -7.13 10.11 -9.13
CA GLN A 59 -6.93 11.34 -9.88
C GLN A 59 -5.57 11.96 -9.53
N GLY A 60 -4.51 11.47 -10.16
CA GLY A 60 -3.16 11.98 -9.95
C GLY A 60 -2.10 11.17 -10.68
N TYR A 61 -0.84 11.42 -10.35
CA TYR A 61 0.31 10.70 -10.88
C TYR A 61 0.83 9.70 -9.84
N ILE A 62 1.30 8.55 -10.31
CA ILE A 62 1.98 7.53 -9.51
C ILE A 62 3.34 7.32 -10.13
N ASP A 63 4.39 7.35 -9.32
CA ASP A 63 5.77 7.08 -9.71
C ASP A 63 6.45 6.23 -8.63
N GLN A 64 7.52 5.50 -9.01
CA GLN A 64 8.31 4.62 -8.16
C GLN A 64 7.51 3.57 -7.36
N LEU A 65 6.49 2.98 -7.99
CA LEU A 65 5.74 1.90 -7.38
C LEU A 65 6.63 0.66 -7.15
N SER A 66 6.65 0.17 -5.92
CA SER A 66 7.28 -1.10 -5.56
C SER A 66 6.41 -1.93 -4.62
N ILE A 67 6.54 -3.25 -4.70
CA ILE A 67 5.88 -4.20 -3.81
C ILE A 67 6.94 -5.17 -3.32
N ASN A 68 7.15 -5.21 -2.01
CA ASN A 68 8.20 -6.00 -1.41
C ASN A 68 7.60 -7.01 -0.42
N ARG A 69 8.10 -8.25 -0.46
CA ARG A 69 7.70 -9.33 0.45
C ARG A 69 8.47 -9.32 1.78
N ARG A 70 9.47 -8.44 1.90
CA ARG A 70 10.23 -8.18 3.12
C ARG A 70 10.18 -6.68 3.38
N ILE A 71 10.25 -6.30 4.66
CA ILE A 71 10.47 -4.91 5.03
C ILE A 71 11.75 -4.47 4.32
N LEU A 72 11.65 -3.42 3.51
CA LEU A 72 12.83 -2.80 2.93
C LEU A 72 13.50 -2.06 4.09
N ASP A 73 14.65 -2.55 4.56
CA ASP A 73 15.49 -1.74 5.45
C ASP A 73 15.87 -0.49 4.64
N LEU A 74 15.43 0.68 5.11
CA LEU A 74 15.78 1.97 4.53
C LEU A 74 17.21 2.32 4.96
N MET A 75 18.19 1.58 4.46
CA MET A 75 19.61 1.91 4.51
C MET A 75 20.32 1.32 3.28
N GLU A 76 20.21 2.00 2.13
CA GLU A 76 21.26 2.08 1.11
C GLU A 76 21.36 3.52 0.61
#